data_AF-A0A661XWN4-F1
#
_entry.id   AF-A0A661XWN4-F1
#
_cell.length_a   1.000
_cell.length_b   1.000
_cell.length_c   1.000
_cell.angle_alpha   90.00
_cell.angle_beta   90.00
_cell.angle_gamma   90.00
#
_symmetry.space_group_name_H-M   'P 1'
#
loop_
_entity.id
_entity.type
_entity.pdbx_description
1 polymer ?
#
loop_
_entity_poly.entity_id
_entity_poly.type
_entity_poly.pdbx_seq_one_letter_code
_entity_poly.pdbx_strand_id
1 'polypeptide(L)'
;KGVSTKLLNELGITDFNRIYITPQLNQNQFDLINQYLVNRPIRQSDQILLITNHLGIPTKVIRSAGLSLKEQTDRQRLVTITEDLAKKLQSNAAIDSVIKEINPRGQAGYNIFPQHNAYQWNNDNFGPIYLPEKGKTVPLNLKVLPIYKKIIKDYESNSISVSGNQISINGEVTDTYTFKQDYYWMMGDNRDHSEDSRTWGFVPENHIVGTPIFIWMSIDNFRDGWKNWKVRWDRVFTTVHGNGEPVSYFKYFLIVLAGWFVFDFFRKRRKQNKS
;
A
#
# COMPACT_ATOMS: atom_id res chain seq x y z
N LYS A 1 -24.29 -14.24 -16.19
CA LYS A 1 -22.89 -14.20 -16.68
C LYS A 1 -22.07 -13.56 -15.58
N GLY A 2 -20.84 -14.03 -15.30
CA GLY A 2 -20.00 -13.42 -14.27
C GLY A 2 -19.09 -12.32 -14.83
N VAL A 3 -18.38 -11.60 -13.96
CA VAL A 3 -17.43 -10.56 -14.33
C VAL A 3 -16.17 -11.20 -14.91
N SER A 4 -15.94 -10.96 -16.20
CA SER A 4 -14.82 -11.55 -16.95
C SER A 4 -13.48 -10.94 -16.53
N THR A 5 -12.51 -11.79 -16.23
CA THR A 5 -11.11 -11.39 -15.97
C THR A 5 -10.44 -10.81 -17.20
N LYS A 6 -10.85 -11.24 -18.39
CA LYS A 6 -10.38 -10.68 -19.67
C LYS A 6 -10.75 -9.20 -19.80
N LEU A 7 -12.01 -8.85 -19.49
CA LEU A 7 -12.48 -7.48 -19.51
C LEU A 7 -11.69 -6.58 -18.55
N LEU A 8 -11.45 -7.06 -17.32
CA LEU A 8 -10.70 -6.30 -16.32
C LEU A 8 -9.25 -6.06 -16.78
N ASN A 9 -8.60 -7.08 -17.34
CA ASN A 9 -7.24 -6.95 -17.90
C ASN A 9 -7.18 -5.97 -19.09
N GLU A 10 -8.17 -6.01 -20.00
CA GLU A 10 -8.25 -5.07 -21.14
C GLU A 10 -8.38 -3.62 -20.70
N LEU A 11 -8.99 -3.38 -19.52
CA LEU A 11 -9.13 -2.07 -18.91
C LEU A 11 -7.93 -1.68 -18.03
N GLY A 12 -6.88 -2.52 -17.98
CA GLY A 12 -5.67 -2.25 -17.19
C GLY A 12 -5.86 -2.40 -15.68
N ILE A 13 -6.93 -3.07 -15.24
CA ILE A 13 -7.17 -3.36 -13.83
C ILE A 13 -6.32 -4.58 -13.47
N THR A 14 -5.39 -4.44 -12.52
CA THR A 14 -4.44 -5.51 -12.18
C THR A 14 -4.64 -6.07 -10.77
N ASP A 15 -5.42 -5.38 -9.94
CA ASP A 15 -5.65 -5.73 -8.53
C ASP A 15 -6.84 -6.69 -8.40
N PHE A 16 -6.67 -7.90 -8.95
CA PHE A 16 -7.60 -9.00 -8.75
C PHE A 16 -6.92 -10.35 -8.89
N ASN A 17 -7.50 -11.37 -8.27
CA ASN A 17 -7.05 -12.75 -8.39
C ASN A 17 -7.87 -13.54 -9.41
N ARG A 18 -7.22 -14.49 -10.08
CA ARG A 18 -7.88 -15.52 -10.89
C ARG A 18 -7.90 -16.82 -10.11
N ILE A 19 -9.03 -17.53 -10.20
CA ILE A 19 -9.22 -18.81 -9.52
C ILE A 19 -9.40 -19.87 -10.60
N TYR A 20 -8.53 -20.86 -10.61
CA TYR A 20 -8.65 -22.03 -11.46
C TYR A 20 -9.05 -23.24 -10.63
N ILE A 21 -9.95 -24.04 -11.18
CA ILE A 21 -10.45 -25.26 -10.59
C ILE A 21 -9.85 -26.43 -11.35
N THR A 22 -9.29 -27.39 -10.62
CA THR A 22 -8.85 -28.70 -11.15
C THR A 22 -9.32 -29.82 -10.23
N PRO A 23 -9.75 -30.99 -10.74
CA PRO A 23 -10.13 -32.13 -9.90
C PRO A 23 -8.92 -32.78 -9.22
N GLN A 24 -7.74 -32.68 -9.83
CA GLN A 24 -6.52 -33.32 -9.34
C GLN A 24 -5.29 -32.48 -9.63
N LEU A 25 -4.28 -32.66 -8.79
CA LEU A 25 -2.99 -32.00 -8.91
C LEU A 25 -1.92 -32.88 -8.25
N ASN A 26 -1.01 -33.42 -9.06
CA ASN A 26 0.14 -34.18 -8.57
C ASN A 26 1.35 -33.25 -8.30
N GLN A 27 2.42 -33.79 -7.69
CA GLN A 27 3.59 -33.00 -7.31
C GLN A 27 4.31 -32.38 -8.51
N ASN A 28 4.56 -33.15 -9.58
CA ASN A 28 5.24 -32.64 -10.79
C ASN A 28 4.47 -31.48 -11.43
N GLN A 29 3.14 -31.61 -11.48
CA GLN A 29 2.25 -30.55 -11.97
C GLN A 29 2.31 -29.32 -11.08
N PHE A 30 2.27 -29.52 -9.76
CA PHE A 30 2.38 -28.45 -8.78
C PHE A 30 3.71 -27.70 -8.91
N ASP A 31 4.83 -28.41 -9.04
CA ASP A 31 6.16 -27.80 -9.15
C ASP A 31 6.28 -26.88 -10.37
N LEU A 32 5.62 -27.23 -11.49
CA LEU A 32 5.57 -26.39 -12.69
C LEU A 32 4.77 -25.11 -12.51
N ILE A 33 3.71 -25.15 -11.70
CA ILE A 33 2.78 -24.03 -11.54
C ILE A 33 2.98 -23.21 -10.26
N ASN A 34 3.71 -23.72 -9.27
CA ASN A 34 3.81 -23.13 -7.93
C ASN A 34 4.27 -21.66 -7.97
N GLN A 35 5.16 -21.31 -8.90
CA GLN A 35 5.64 -19.93 -9.09
C GLN A 35 4.57 -18.92 -9.52
N TYR A 36 3.41 -19.38 -10.01
CA TYR A 36 2.29 -18.53 -10.44
C TYR A 36 1.19 -18.42 -9.39
N LEU A 37 1.26 -19.22 -8.31
CA LEU A 37 0.24 -19.24 -7.28
C LEU A 37 0.53 -18.18 -6.21
N VAL A 38 -0.50 -17.46 -5.77
CA VAL A 38 -0.38 -16.50 -4.66
C VAL A 38 -0.44 -17.17 -3.30
N ASN A 39 -0.99 -18.39 -3.25
CA ASN A 39 -1.09 -19.20 -2.04
C ASN A 39 -0.95 -20.70 -2.38
N ARG A 40 -0.88 -21.53 -1.33
CA ARG A 40 -0.94 -22.98 -1.53
C ARG A 40 -2.32 -23.39 -2.06
N PRO A 41 -2.41 -24.41 -2.92
CA PRO A 41 -3.67 -24.93 -3.44
C PRO A 41 -4.65 -25.27 -2.31
N ILE A 42 -5.89 -24.79 -2.43
CA ILE A 42 -6.95 -25.04 -1.45
C ILE A 42 -7.71 -26.28 -1.91
N ARG A 43 -7.75 -27.33 -1.08
CA ARG A 43 -8.47 -28.57 -1.38
C ARG A 43 -9.87 -28.51 -0.80
N GLN A 44 -10.89 -28.71 -1.62
CA GLN A 44 -12.30 -28.75 -1.23
C GLN A 44 -12.92 -30.02 -1.80
N SER A 45 -13.24 -31.00 -0.95
CA SER A 45 -13.90 -32.28 -1.28
C SER A 45 -13.46 -32.96 -2.60
N ASP A 46 -13.98 -32.52 -3.75
CA ASP A 46 -13.78 -33.05 -5.10
C ASP A 46 -12.89 -32.16 -6.03
N GLN A 47 -12.48 -30.99 -5.56
CA GLN A 47 -11.83 -29.95 -6.36
C GLN A 47 -10.65 -29.31 -5.63
N ILE A 48 -9.75 -28.75 -6.43
CA ILE A 48 -8.59 -28.00 -5.97
C ILE A 48 -8.67 -26.61 -6.59
N LEU A 49 -8.66 -25.59 -5.72
CA LEU A 49 -8.62 -24.19 -6.13
C LEU A 49 -7.17 -23.71 -6.19
N LEU A 50 -6.81 -23.17 -7.33
CA LEU A 50 -5.53 -22.56 -7.62
C LEU A 50 -5.74 -21.06 -7.78
N ILE A 51 -5.21 -20.28 -6.86
CA ILE A 51 -5.33 -18.82 -6.90
C ILE A 51 -4.06 -18.23 -7.47
N THR A 52 -4.20 -17.37 -8.47
CA THR A 52 -3.12 -16.61 -9.08
C THR A 52 -3.43 -15.12 -9.03
N ASN A 53 -2.43 -14.28 -9.30
CA ASN A 53 -2.66 -12.88 -9.63
C ASN A 53 -3.45 -12.74 -10.96
N HIS A 54 -3.67 -11.49 -11.40
CA HIS A 54 -4.39 -11.14 -12.63
C HIS A 54 -3.78 -11.76 -13.92
N LEU A 55 -2.49 -12.13 -13.92
CA LEU A 55 -1.83 -12.72 -15.09
C LEU A 55 -2.24 -14.17 -15.32
N GLY A 56 -2.56 -14.93 -14.27
CA GLY A 56 -2.95 -16.33 -14.40
C GLY A 56 -1.78 -17.29 -14.64
N ILE A 57 -2.13 -18.55 -14.90
CA ILE A 57 -1.15 -19.56 -15.32
C ILE A 57 -1.01 -19.48 -16.85
N PRO A 58 0.21 -19.33 -17.41
CA PRO A 58 0.41 -19.29 -18.85
C PRO A 58 -0.12 -20.55 -19.54
N THR A 59 -0.82 -20.39 -20.66
CA THR A 59 -1.43 -21.51 -21.40
C THR A 59 -0.43 -22.58 -21.83
N LYS A 60 0.81 -22.18 -22.14
CA LYS A 60 1.92 -23.10 -22.45
C LYS A 60 2.26 -24.00 -21.26
N VAL A 61 2.27 -23.45 -20.04
CA VAL A 61 2.55 -24.18 -18.80
C VAL A 61 1.42 -25.15 -18.47
N ILE A 62 0.16 -24.69 -18.62
CA ILE A 62 -1.03 -25.55 -18.45
C ILE A 62 -0.94 -26.77 -19.37
N ARG A 63 -0.63 -26.53 -20.65
CA ARG A 63 -0.49 -27.60 -21.66
C ARG A 63 0.68 -28.53 -21.36
N SER A 64 1.86 -28.01 -21.02
CA SER A 64 3.02 -28.84 -20.71
C SER A 64 2.85 -29.68 -19.44
N ALA A 65 2.10 -29.17 -18.47
CA ALA A 65 1.76 -29.90 -17.25
C ALA A 65 0.59 -30.88 -17.43
N GLY A 66 -0.08 -30.90 -18.59
CA GLY A 66 -1.27 -31.72 -18.81
C GLY A 66 -2.42 -31.35 -17.87
N LEU A 67 -2.54 -30.08 -17.50
CA LEU A 67 -3.55 -29.60 -16.55
C LEU A 67 -4.87 -29.32 -17.25
N SER A 68 -5.96 -29.84 -16.69
CA SER A 68 -7.33 -29.46 -17.06
C SER A 68 -7.83 -28.42 -16.06
N LEU A 69 -7.74 -27.14 -16.45
CA LEU A 69 -8.14 -26.03 -15.60
C LEU A 69 -9.43 -25.39 -16.12
N LYS A 70 -10.38 -25.18 -15.21
CA LYS A 70 -11.55 -24.34 -15.44
C LYS A 70 -11.41 -23.05 -14.64
N GLU A 71 -11.36 -21.91 -15.31
CA GLU A 71 -11.36 -20.61 -14.62
C GLU A 71 -12.75 -20.31 -14.05
N GLN A 72 -12.80 -19.98 -12.77
CA GLN A 72 -14.01 -19.55 -12.10
C GLN A 72 -14.40 -18.14 -12.56
N THR A 73 -15.63 -18.01 -13.05
CA THR A 73 -16.18 -16.72 -13.46
C THR A 73 -17.19 -16.25 -12.41
N ASP A 74 -16.69 -15.52 -11.41
CA ASP A 74 -17.50 -15.01 -10.31
C ASP A 74 -18.55 -14.00 -10.78
N ARG A 75 -19.72 -14.01 -10.12
CA ARG A 75 -20.80 -13.04 -10.40
C ARG A 75 -20.42 -11.61 -10.00
N GLN A 76 -19.49 -11.47 -9.08
CA GLN A 76 -19.00 -10.20 -8.56
C GLN A 76 -17.49 -10.28 -8.35
N ARG A 77 -16.79 -9.15 -8.47
CA ARG A 77 -15.36 -9.03 -8.18
C ARG A 77 -15.10 -7.70 -7.48
N LEU A 78 -14.30 -7.74 -6.43
CA LEU A 78 -13.77 -6.55 -5.77
C LEU A 78 -12.48 -6.14 -6.48
N VAL A 79 -12.38 -4.87 -6.85
CA VAL A 79 -11.21 -4.30 -7.53
C VAL A 79 -10.91 -2.90 -7.01
N THR A 80 -9.64 -2.56 -6.89
CA THR A 80 -9.19 -1.21 -6.53
C THR A 80 -9.00 -0.39 -7.81
N ILE A 81 -9.85 0.61 -8.03
CA ILE A 81 -9.88 1.40 -9.26
C ILE A 81 -10.20 2.87 -9.01
N THR A 82 -9.82 3.74 -9.95
CA THR A 82 -10.19 5.16 -9.91
C THR A 82 -11.67 5.36 -10.24
N GLU A 83 -12.21 6.51 -9.85
CA GLU A 83 -13.61 6.86 -10.17
C GLU A 83 -13.87 6.91 -11.67
N ASP A 84 -12.91 7.38 -12.47
CA ASP A 84 -13.04 7.40 -13.92
C ASP A 84 -13.09 6.00 -14.53
N LEU A 85 -12.31 5.06 -13.99
CA LEU A 85 -12.35 3.67 -14.42
C LEU A 85 -13.65 2.98 -13.98
N ALA A 86 -14.17 3.31 -12.80
CA ALA A 86 -15.48 2.85 -12.34
C ALA A 86 -16.60 3.32 -13.29
N LYS A 87 -16.59 4.58 -13.73
CA LYS A 87 -17.56 5.10 -14.72
C LYS A 87 -17.47 4.36 -16.07
N LYS A 88 -16.26 4.04 -16.53
CA LYS A 88 -16.04 3.24 -17.75
C LYS A 88 -16.62 1.83 -17.61
N LEU A 89 -16.44 1.20 -16.45
CA LEU A 89 -17.04 -0.12 -16.17
C LEU A 89 -18.57 -0.06 -16.12
N GLN A 90 -19.14 0.97 -15.46
CA GLN A 90 -20.59 1.17 -15.40
C GLN A 90 -21.23 1.32 -16.79
N SER A 91 -20.48 1.88 -17.74
CA SER A 91 -20.96 2.08 -19.12
C SER A 91 -20.80 0.83 -20.01
N ASN A 92 -20.17 -0.23 -19.50
CA ASN A 92 -19.90 -1.44 -20.28
C ASN A 92 -21.09 -2.41 -20.21
N ALA A 93 -21.65 -2.79 -21.36
CA ALA A 93 -22.82 -3.69 -21.45
C ALA A 93 -22.60 -5.11 -20.86
N ALA A 94 -21.35 -5.52 -20.60
CA ALA A 94 -21.04 -6.77 -19.93
C ALA A 94 -21.09 -6.70 -18.39
N ILE A 95 -21.21 -5.50 -17.81
CA ILE A 95 -21.26 -5.24 -16.38
C ILE A 95 -22.69 -4.84 -16.01
N ASP A 96 -23.25 -5.53 -15.02
CA ASP A 96 -24.60 -5.26 -14.50
C ASP A 96 -24.61 -4.04 -13.58
N SER A 97 -23.68 -4.00 -12.62
CA SER A 97 -23.55 -2.89 -11.68
C SER A 97 -22.10 -2.74 -11.20
N VAL A 98 -21.75 -1.50 -10.82
CA VAL A 98 -20.51 -1.18 -10.12
C VAL A 98 -20.88 -0.42 -8.87
N ILE A 99 -20.60 -1.03 -7.73
CA ILE A 99 -20.94 -0.51 -6.40
C ILE A 99 -19.63 -0.18 -5.69
N LYS A 100 -19.54 1.02 -5.12
CA LYS A 100 -18.41 1.40 -4.29
C LYS A 100 -18.58 0.75 -2.92
N GLU A 101 -17.62 -0.09 -2.54
CA GLU A 101 -17.59 -0.69 -1.20
C GLU A 101 -17.19 0.40 -0.20
N ILE A 102 -18.08 0.69 0.76
CA ILE A 102 -17.83 1.64 1.85
C ILE A 102 -18.39 1.02 3.12
N ASN A 103 -17.55 0.96 4.16
CA ASN A 103 -18.00 0.60 5.50
C ASN A 103 -19.08 1.59 5.96
N PRO A 104 -20.22 1.13 6.51
CA PRO A 104 -21.26 2.03 6.99
C PRO A 104 -20.79 2.91 8.15
N ARG A 105 -21.27 4.15 8.19
CA ARG A 105 -20.98 5.07 9.30
C ARG A 105 -21.53 4.50 10.62
N GLY A 106 -20.74 4.58 11.68
CA GLY A 106 -21.12 4.10 13.01
C GLY A 106 -20.88 2.60 13.23
N GLN A 107 -20.29 1.90 12.26
CA GLN A 107 -19.74 0.56 12.48
C GLN A 107 -18.25 0.67 12.74
N ALA A 108 -17.81 0.34 13.97
CA ALA A 108 -16.40 0.37 14.32
C ALA A 108 -15.58 -0.61 13.47
N GLY A 109 -14.51 -0.13 12.86
CA GLY A 109 -13.53 -0.99 12.19
C GLY A 109 -12.63 -1.70 13.19
N TYR A 110 -11.97 -2.76 12.73
CA TYR A 110 -10.95 -3.45 13.50
C TYR A 110 -9.69 -2.57 13.63
N ASN A 111 -9.18 -2.43 14.85
CA ASN A 111 -7.94 -1.70 15.16
C ASN A 111 -7.89 -0.24 14.69
N ILE A 112 -9.02 0.47 14.77
CA ILE A 112 -9.11 1.88 14.38
C ILE A 112 -8.76 2.78 15.58
N PHE A 113 -7.85 3.71 15.38
CA PHE A 113 -7.45 4.71 16.37
C PHE A 113 -8.68 5.49 16.85
N PRO A 114 -8.86 5.73 18.17
CA PRO A 114 -7.93 5.48 19.27
C PRO A 114 -8.11 4.13 20.01
N GLN A 115 -8.66 3.11 19.33
CA GLN A 115 -8.94 1.79 19.91
C GLN A 115 -9.78 1.86 21.19
N HIS A 116 -10.80 2.71 21.17
CA HIS A 116 -11.65 2.96 22.34
C HIS A 116 -13.13 2.93 21.96
N ASN A 117 -13.94 2.22 22.75
CA ASN A 117 -15.35 1.91 22.44
C ASN A 117 -16.26 3.14 22.25
N ALA A 118 -15.85 4.30 22.77
CA ALA A 118 -16.54 5.57 22.55
C ALA A 118 -16.51 6.03 21.08
N TYR A 119 -15.65 5.46 20.25
CA TYR A 119 -15.43 5.84 18.87
C TYR A 119 -15.82 4.71 17.93
N GLN A 120 -16.96 4.87 17.26
CA GLN A 120 -17.46 3.94 16.25
C GLN A 120 -16.96 4.32 14.84
N TRP A 121 -15.66 4.58 14.74
CA TRP A 121 -15.00 4.97 13.49
C TRP A 121 -14.53 3.75 12.70
N ASN A 122 -14.44 3.93 11.38
CA ASN A 122 -13.86 2.95 10.47
C ASN A 122 -12.98 3.63 9.43
N ASN A 123 -12.36 2.82 8.56
CA ASN A 123 -11.44 3.30 7.54
C ASN A 123 -12.06 4.31 6.56
N ASP A 124 -13.38 4.24 6.35
CA ASP A 124 -14.12 5.13 5.43
C ASP A 124 -14.79 6.31 6.14
N ASN A 125 -15.09 6.16 7.43
CA ASN A 125 -15.78 7.14 8.26
C ASN A 125 -15.00 7.36 9.55
N PHE A 126 -14.00 8.24 9.46
CA PHE A 126 -13.10 8.56 10.56
C PHE A 126 -13.30 9.99 11.05
N GLY A 127 -13.19 10.21 12.36
CA GLY A 127 -13.18 11.55 12.94
C GLY A 127 -14.57 12.20 13.11
N PRO A 128 -14.62 13.52 13.37
CA PRO A 128 -13.52 14.49 13.27
C PRO A 128 -12.47 14.35 14.39
N ILE A 129 -11.23 14.77 14.10
CA ILE A 129 -10.14 14.92 15.07
C ILE A 129 -9.44 16.26 14.87
N TYR A 130 -8.95 16.86 15.95
CA TYR A 130 -8.05 18.01 15.86
C TYR A 130 -6.61 17.52 15.74
N LEU A 131 -5.88 18.05 14.75
CA LEU A 131 -4.47 17.78 14.54
C LEU A 131 -3.63 18.66 15.49
N PRO A 132 -2.88 18.08 16.44
CA PRO A 132 -2.12 18.84 17.41
C PRO A 132 -0.98 19.63 16.77
N GLU A 133 -0.94 20.92 17.08
CA GLU A 133 0.17 21.82 16.80
C GLU A 133 0.79 22.31 18.12
N LYS A 134 2.08 22.61 18.07
CA LYS A 134 2.88 23.01 19.23
C LYS A 134 2.29 24.24 19.93
N GLY A 135 2.18 24.17 21.25
CA GLY A 135 1.73 25.28 22.09
C GLY A 135 0.21 25.48 22.11
N LYS A 136 -0.58 24.68 21.37
CA LYS A 136 -2.04 24.74 21.47
C LYS A 136 -2.58 23.88 22.59
N THR A 137 -3.69 24.35 23.14
CA THR A 137 -4.40 23.73 24.25
C THR A 137 -5.70 23.12 23.78
N VAL A 138 -5.98 21.88 24.22
CA VAL A 138 -7.25 21.21 24.02
C VAL A 138 -7.93 20.93 25.35
N PRO A 139 -9.27 20.95 25.42
CA PRO A 139 -9.99 20.47 26.60
C PRO A 139 -9.76 18.97 26.76
N LEU A 140 -9.49 18.54 27.98
CA LEU A 140 -9.24 17.17 28.37
C LEU A 140 -10.38 16.64 29.23
N ASN A 141 -10.98 15.54 28.80
CA ASN A 141 -12.02 14.81 29.53
C ASN A 141 -11.97 13.33 29.13
N LEU A 142 -12.78 12.48 29.76
CA LEU A 142 -12.76 11.03 29.51
C LEU A 142 -13.06 10.63 28.06
N LYS A 143 -13.77 11.48 27.30
CA LYS A 143 -13.99 11.23 25.87
C LYS A 143 -12.76 11.60 25.06
N VAL A 144 -12.16 12.75 25.31
CA VAL A 144 -11.02 13.28 24.54
C VAL A 144 -9.70 12.59 24.88
N LEU A 145 -9.50 12.20 26.14
CA LEU A 145 -8.26 11.60 26.63
C LEU A 145 -7.78 10.42 25.76
N PRO A 146 -8.62 9.43 25.37
CA PRO A 146 -8.20 8.36 24.46
C PRO A 146 -7.50 8.84 23.17
N ILE A 147 -7.93 9.95 22.57
CA ILE A 147 -7.33 10.50 21.35
C ILE A 147 -5.91 11.00 21.62
N TYR A 148 -5.67 11.68 22.75
CA TYR A 148 -4.37 12.30 23.02
C TYR A 148 -3.49 11.54 24.01
N LYS A 149 -3.98 10.42 24.57
CA LYS A 149 -3.27 9.63 25.59
C LYS A 149 -1.87 9.22 25.16
N LYS A 150 -1.72 8.75 23.92
CA LYS A 150 -0.42 8.34 23.35
C LYS A 150 0.54 9.52 23.24
N ILE A 151 0.03 10.69 22.83
CA ILE A 151 0.82 11.92 22.78
C ILE A 151 1.31 12.30 24.17
N ILE A 152 0.38 12.45 25.11
CA ILE A 152 0.66 12.93 26.46
C ILE A 152 1.64 11.99 27.18
N LYS A 153 1.41 10.68 27.07
CA LYS A 153 2.16 9.65 27.80
C LYS A 153 3.44 9.22 27.10
N ASP A 154 3.34 8.81 25.84
CA ASP A 154 4.41 8.07 25.18
C ASP A 154 5.35 9.02 24.40
N TYR A 155 4.82 10.11 23.83
CA TYR A 155 5.62 11.05 23.05
C TYR A 155 6.12 12.26 23.85
N GLU A 156 5.36 12.70 24.85
CA GLU A 156 5.72 13.84 25.70
C GLU A 156 6.10 13.46 27.14
N SER A 157 6.18 12.15 27.41
CA SER A 157 6.69 11.53 28.65
C SER A 157 6.02 12.01 29.93
N ASN A 158 4.73 12.34 29.89
CA ASN A 158 3.98 12.68 31.11
C ASN A 158 3.30 11.44 31.71
N SER A 159 3.10 11.46 33.02
CA SER A 159 2.25 10.46 33.69
C SER A 159 0.78 10.89 33.63
N ILE A 160 -0.13 9.92 33.46
CA ILE A 160 -1.57 10.14 33.41
C ILE A 160 -2.23 9.22 34.43
N SER A 161 -3.08 9.77 35.29
CA SER A 161 -4.00 9.00 36.14
C SER A 161 -5.44 9.48 35.95
N VAL A 162 -6.38 8.55 36.15
CA VAL A 162 -7.82 8.83 36.04
C VAL A 162 -8.51 8.25 37.27
N SER A 163 -9.20 9.12 38.01
CA SER A 163 -9.96 8.77 39.22
C SER A 163 -11.39 9.26 39.06
N GLY A 164 -12.30 8.35 38.71
CA GLY A 164 -13.67 8.71 38.34
C GLY A 164 -13.68 9.63 37.10
N ASN A 165 -14.17 10.87 37.28
CA ASN A 165 -14.20 11.88 36.22
C ASN A 165 -12.98 12.82 36.22
N GLN A 166 -12.07 12.66 37.19
CA GLN A 166 -10.91 13.52 37.33
C GLN A 166 -9.72 12.93 36.59
N ILE A 167 -9.04 13.76 35.80
CA ILE A 167 -7.81 13.42 35.10
C ILE A 167 -6.68 14.20 35.76
N SER A 168 -5.57 13.52 36.06
CA SER A 168 -4.35 14.16 36.53
C SER A 168 -3.19 13.87 35.58
N ILE A 169 -2.40 14.90 35.30
CA ILE A 169 -1.16 14.82 34.53
C ILE A 169 -0.01 15.21 35.44
N ASN A 170 0.97 14.33 35.60
CA ASN A 170 2.11 14.55 36.52
C ASN A 170 1.69 14.84 37.96
N GLY A 171 0.58 14.24 38.41
CA GLY A 171 0.04 14.40 39.76
C GLY A 171 -0.89 15.61 39.92
N GLU A 172 -0.93 16.53 38.96
CA GLU A 172 -1.81 17.70 39.01
C GLU A 172 -3.12 17.45 38.27
N VAL A 173 -4.23 17.76 38.92
CA VAL A 173 -5.57 17.68 38.31
C VAL A 173 -5.68 18.75 37.22
N THR A 174 -6.11 18.34 36.02
CA THR A 174 -6.30 19.27 34.91
C THR A 174 -7.46 18.84 34.01
N ASP A 175 -8.10 19.83 33.39
CA ASP A 175 -9.16 19.70 32.39
C ASP A 175 -8.68 20.14 31.00
N THR A 176 -7.38 20.39 30.83
CA THR A 176 -6.77 20.83 29.58
C THR A 176 -5.40 20.19 29.36
N TYR A 177 -4.95 20.20 28.11
CA TYR A 177 -3.59 19.80 27.75
C TYR A 177 -3.00 20.71 26.70
N THR A 178 -1.75 21.13 26.89
CA THR A 178 -0.98 21.93 25.92
C THR A 178 0.12 21.08 25.29
N PHE A 179 0.12 20.95 23.96
CA PHE A 179 1.08 20.14 23.23
C PHE A 179 2.48 20.77 23.20
N LYS A 180 3.53 19.97 23.35
CA LYS A 180 4.94 20.42 23.40
C LYS A 180 5.63 20.43 22.03
N GLN A 181 5.04 19.80 21.02
CA GLN A 181 5.57 19.73 19.66
C GLN A 181 4.45 19.57 18.62
N ASP A 182 4.82 19.63 17.34
CA ASP A 182 3.91 19.40 16.23
C ASP A 182 3.68 17.90 15.98
N TYR A 183 2.48 17.58 15.51
CA TYR A 183 2.06 16.22 15.22
C TYR A 183 1.43 16.11 13.83
N TYR A 184 1.64 14.97 13.20
CA TYR A 184 1.27 14.71 11.82
C TYR A 184 0.30 13.53 11.73
N TRP A 185 -0.57 13.59 10.73
CA TRP A 185 -1.46 12.51 10.35
C TRP A 185 -1.00 11.93 9.01
N MET A 186 -0.45 10.72 9.04
CA MET A 186 0.14 10.08 7.87
C MET A 186 -0.83 9.05 7.29
N MET A 187 -1.02 9.09 5.98
CA MET A 187 -1.97 8.24 5.26
C MET A 187 -1.23 7.51 4.15
N GLY A 188 -1.51 6.22 3.97
CA GLY A 188 -0.97 5.47 2.85
C GLY A 188 -1.77 5.69 1.56
N ASP A 189 -1.07 5.73 0.42
CA ASP A 189 -1.70 5.89 -0.89
C ASP A 189 -2.65 4.74 -1.23
N ASN A 190 -2.31 3.51 -0.84
CA ASN A 190 -3.22 2.36 -0.91
C ASN A 190 -4.02 2.27 0.39
N ARG A 191 -4.97 3.20 0.53
CA ARG A 191 -5.76 3.43 1.75
C ARG A 191 -6.38 2.16 2.35
N ASP A 192 -6.89 1.24 1.53
CA ASP A 192 -7.57 0.03 2.02
C ASP A 192 -6.60 -1.05 2.50
N HIS A 193 -5.33 -0.95 2.12
CA HIS A 193 -4.28 -1.91 2.46
C HIS A 193 -3.10 -1.26 3.19
N SER A 194 -3.31 -0.07 3.76
CA SER A 194 -2.33 0.60 4.59
C SER A 194 -2.79 0.56 6.03
N GLU A 195 -1.97 -0.03 6.89
CA GLU A 195 -1.94 0.43 8.27
C GLU A 195 -1.30 1.82 8.21
N ASP A 196 -2.00 2.84 8.72
CA ASP A 196 -1.53 4.22 8.73
C ASP A 196 -1.98 4.94 10.01
N SER A 197 -1.99 6.28 10.06
CA SER A 197 -2.43 7.01 11.25
C SER A 197 -3.86 6.67 11.69
N ARG A 198 -4.73 6.17 10.80
CA ARG A 198 -6.05 5.64 11.19
C ARG A 198 -5.94 4.41 12.10
N THR A 199 -4.81 3.72 12.07
CA THR A 199 -4.48 2.58 12.92
C THR A 199 -3.67 3.03 14.14
N TRP A 200 -2.53 3.72 13.97
CA TRP A 200 -1.60 3.99 15.07
C TRP A 200 -1.66 5.40 15.66
N GLY A 201 -2.47 6.29 15.09
CA GLY A 201 -2.64 7.67 15.51
C GLY A 201 -1.58 8.63 14.98
N PHE A 202 -1.37 9.71 15.74
CA PHE A 202 -0.47 10.79 15.39
C PHE A 202 1.01 10.38 15.37
N VAL A 203 1.78 11.03 14.51
CA VAL A 203 3.24 10.91 14.43
C VAL A 203 3.87 12.21 14.91
N PRO A 204 4.72 12.21 15.94
CA PRO A 204 5.39 13.43 16.39
C PRO A 204 6.41 13.90 15.35
N GLU A 205 6.62 15.21 15.28
CA GLU A 205 7.60 15.84 14.39
C GLU A 205 9.01 15.22 14.52
N ASN A 206 9.44 14.93 15.74
CA ASN A 206 10.76 14.37 16.00
C ASN A 206 10.98 12.92 15.48
N HIS A 207 9.93 12.25 15.01
CA HIS A 207 10.04 10.95 14.33
C HIS A 207 10.14 11.10 12.80
N ILE A 208 10.05 12.32 12.27
CA ILE A 208 10.18 12.60 10.84
C ILE A 208 11.65 12.93 10.55
N VAL A 209 12.36 11.96 9.97
CA VAL A 209 13.80 12.09 9.66
C VAL A 209 14.04 12.97 8.42
N GLY A 210 13.08 13.05 7.50
CA GLY A 210 13.21 13.89 6.31
C GLY A 210 12.19 13.58 5.23
N THR A 211 12.33 14.29 4.12
CA THR A 211 11.45 14.20 2.94
C THR A 211 12.18 13.47 1.81
N PRO A 212 11.56 12.50 1.11
CA PRO A 212 12.20 11.84 -0.02
C PRO A 212 12.42 12.83 -1.18
N ILE A 213 13.67 13.04 -1.57
CA ILE A 213 14.05 14.00 -2.63
C ILE A 213 14.37 13.33 -3.97
N PHE A 214 14.56 12.00 -4.00
CA PHE A 214 15.09 11.31 -5.16
C PHE A 214 14.56 9.87 -5.32
N ILE A 215 14.14 9.52 -6.54
CA ILE A 215 13.80 8.17 -6.97
C ILE A 215 15.03 7.58 -7.66
N TRP A 216 15.77 6.72 -6.96
CA TRP A 216 16.93 6.05 -7.56
C TRP A 216 16.52 4.91 -8.51
N MET A 217 15.38 4.26 -8.25
CA MET A 217 14.87 3.14 -9.04
C MET A 217 13.34 3.11 -9.06
N SER A 218 12.76 2.73 -10.21
CA SER A 218 11.32 2.56 -10.37
C SER A 218 11.05 1.36 -11.29
N ILE A 219 10.32 0.36 -10.78
CA ILE A 219 10.06 -0.92 -11.46
C ILE A 219 8.58 -1.26 -11.28
N ASP A 220 7.86 -1.41 -12.38
CA ASP A 220 6.51 -2.00 -12.38
C ASP A 220 6.59 -3.53 -12.35
N ASN A 221 5.50 -4.17 -11.93
CA ASN A 221 5.35 -5.63 -11.87
C ASN A 221 6.42 -6.34 -11.02
N PHE A 222 6.97 -5.65 -10.03
CA PHE A 222 8.02 -6.19 -9.16
C PHE A 222 7.58 -7.49 -8.45
N ARG A 223 6.28 -7.61 -8.15
CA ARG A 223 5.66 -8.77 -7.51
C ARG A 223 5.35 -9.93 -8.47
N ASP A 224 5.39 -9.72 -9.78
CA ASP A 224 5.03 -10.73 -10.78
C ASP A 224 6.24 -11.60 -11.19
N GLY A 225 7.31 -11.58 -10.41
CA GLY A 225 8.57 -12.28 -10.68
C GLY A 225 9.53 -11.48 -11.58
N TRP A 226 10.83 -11.73 -11.41
CA TRP A 226 11.90 -10.91 -12.00
C TRP A 226 11.86 -10.80 -13.53
N LYS A 227 11.30 -11.80 -14.23
CA LYS A 227 11.14 -11.78 -15.69
C LYS A 227 10.11 -10.76 -16.18
N ASN A 228 9.18 -10.38 -15.33
CA ASN A 228 8.10 -9.45 -15.65
C ASN A 228 8.40 -8.01 -15.20
N TRP A 229 9.55 -7.79 -14.55
CA TRP A 229 9.96 -6.47 -14.09
C TRP A 229 10.09 -5.51 -15.27
N LYS A 230 9.34 -4.43 -15.20
CA LYS A 230 9.36 -3.36 -16.20
C LYS A 230 9.93 -2.10 -15.59
N VAL A 231 11.21 -1.84 -15.86
CA VAL A 231 11.86 -0.61 -15.39
C VAL A 231 11.22 0.60 -16.04
N ARG A 232 10.81 1.57 -15.22
CA ARG A 232 10.25 2.86 -15.64
C ARG A 232 11.36 3.88 -15.77
N TRP A 233 12.09 3.81 -16.88
CA TRP A 233 13.28 4.64 -17.11
C TRP A 233 13.01 6.15 -17.03
N ASP A 234 11.78 6.57 -17.30
CA ASP A 234 11.28 7.95 -17.13
C ASP A 234 11.24 8.41 -15.67
N ARG A 235 11.19 7.47 -14.71
CA ARG A 235 11.16 7.75 -13.26
C ARG A 235 12.47 7.41 -12.54
N VAL A 236 13.34 6.63 -13.17
CA VAL A 236 14.67 6.31 -12.64
C VAL A 236 15.51 7.58 -12.60
N PHE A 237 16.21 7.83 -11.49
CA PHE A 237 17.02 9.03 -11.25
C PHE A 237 16.23 10.34 -11.36
N THR A 238 15.03 10.36 -10.79
CA THR A 238 14.11 11.52 -10.88
C THR A 238 13.93 12.17 -9.52
N THR A 239 13.84 13.50 -9.49
CA THR A 239 13.55 14.25 -8.27
C THR A 239 12.06 14.14 -7.91
N VAL A 240 11.74 14.02 -6.62
CA VAL A 240 10.33 13.93 -6.16
C VAL A 240 9.72 15.30 -5.83
N HIS A 241 10.57 16.32 -5.64
CA HIS A 241 10.17 17.66 -5.24
C HIS A 241 10.65 18.71 -6.25
N GLY A 242 9.76 19.64 -6.61
CA GLY A 242 10.03 20.76 -7.52
C GLY A 242 8.74 21.30 -8.16
N ASN A 243 8.70 22.59 -8.47
CA ASN A 243 7.62 23.20 -9.24
C ASN A 243 7.85 22.88 -10.73
N GLY A 244 7.31 21.77 -11.21
CA GLY A 244 7.43 21.36 -12.62
C GLY A 244 7.24 19.86 -12.84
N GLU A 245 7.31 19.42 -14.09
CA GLU A 245 7.29 18.00 -14.42
C GLU A 245 8.57 17.32 -13.90
N PRO A 246 8.47 16.14 -13.25
CA PRO A 246 9.64 15.41 -12.78
C PRO A 246 10.60 15.06 -13.94
N VAL A 247 11.87 15.44 -13.82
CA VAL A 247 12.90 15.18 -14.84
C VAL A 247 13.82 14.05 -14.40
N SER A 248 13.95 13.01 -15.25
CA SER A 248 14.94 11.95 -15.07
C SER A 248 16.34 12.41 -15.48
N TYR A 249 17.29 12.32 -14.55
CA TYR A 249 18.71 12.61 -14.78
C TYR A 249 19.51 11.39 -15.25
N PHE A 250 18.85 10.25 -15.48
CA PHE A 250 19.52 8.99 -15.78
C PHE A 250 20.42 9.07 -17.02
N LYS A 251 19.95 9.73 -18.08
CA LYS A 251 20.72 9.90 -19.32
C LYS A 251 21.98 10.74 -19.13
N TYR A 252 21.89 11.84 -18.37
CA TYR A 252 23.04 12.68 -18.07
C TYR A 252 24.07 11.93 -17.22
N PHE A 253 23.61 11.14 -16.25
CA PHE A 253 24.47 10.27 -15.46
C PHE A 253 25.26 9.29 -16.35
N LEU A 254 24.60 8.63 -17.32
CA LEU A 254 25.28 7.72 -18.24
C LEU A 254 26.33 8.42 -19.12
N ILE A 255 26.05 9.66 -19.57
CA ILE A 255 27.02 10.46 -20.35
C ILE A 255 28.26 10.77 -19.52
N VAL A 256 28.08 11.24 -18.28
CA VAL A 256 29.19 11.53 -17.37
C VAL A 256 30.00 10.27 -17.06
N LEU A 257 29.32 9.14 -16.81
CA LEU A 257 29.94 7.86 -16.53
C LEU A 257 30.79 7.36 -17.72
N ALA A 258 30.26 7.44 -18.94
CA ALA A 258 31.00 7.09 -20.15
C ALA A 258 32.23 7.98 -20.34
N GLY A 259 32.08 9.30 -20.16
CA GLY A 259 33.21 10.24 -20.20
C GLY A 259 34.30 9.91 -19.17
N TRP A 260 33.90 9.52 -17.96
CA TRP A 260 34.83 9.10 -16.91
C TRP A 260 35.60 7.83 -17.29
N PHE A 261 34.94 6.81 -17.85
CA PHE A 261 35.61 5.60 -18.32
C PHE A 261 36.61 5.87 -19.44
N VAL A 262 36.24 6.72 -20.41
CA VAL A 262 37.15 7.14 -21.49
C VAL A 262 38.38 7.86 -20.90
N PHE A 263 38.17 8.80 -19.99
CA PHE A 263 39.25 9.52 -19.32
C PHE A 263 40.17 8.56 -18.54
N ASP A 264 39.62 7.65 -17.74
CA ASP A 264 40.42 6.70 -16.94
C ASP A 264 41.22 5.73 -17.83
N PHE A 265 40.65 5.29 -18.95
CA PHE A 265 41.34 4.48 -19.95
C PHE A 265 42.58 5.19 -20.51
N PHE A 266 42.44 6.44 -20.97
CA PHE A 266 43.58 7.21 -21.48
C PHE A 266 44.59 7.56 -20.40
N ARG A 267 44.14 7.86 -19.17
CA ARG A 267 45.02 8.11 -18.03
C ARG A 267 45.89 6.90 -17.68
N LYS A 268 45.30 5.70 -17.64
CA LYS A 268 46.03 4.44 -17.39
C LYS A 268 47.04 4.13 -18.48
N ARG A 269 46.66 4.30 -19.75
CA ARG A 269 47.55 4.08 -20.91
C ARG A 269 48.75 5.04 -20.91
N ARG A 270 48.55 6.31 -20.55
CA ARG A 270 49.64 7.29 -20.40
C ARG A 270 50.59 6.97 -19.24
N LYS A 271 50.12 6.33 -18.16
CA LYS A 271 50.99 5.87 -17.05
C LYS A 271 51.82 4.65 -17.44
N GLN A 272 51.26 3.71 -18.21
CA GLN A 272 52.00 2.55 -18.72
C GLN A 272 53.11 2.95 -19.70
N ASN A 273 52.88 3.95 -20.56
CA ASN A 273 53.90 4.45 -21.50
C ASN A 273 54.99 5.33 -20.83
N LYS A 274 54.89 5.59 -19.52
CA LYS A 274 55.89 6.36 -18.74
C LYS A 274 56.70 5.49 -17.78
N SER A 275 56.42 4.18 -17.72
CA SER A 275 57.25 3.16 -17.06
C SER A 275 58.06 2.41 -18.10
#